data_AF-A0A965BQY0-F1
#
_entry.id   AF-A0A965BQY0-F1
#
_cell.length_a   1.000
_cell.length_b   1.000
_cell.length_c   1.000
_cell.angle_alpha   90.00
_cell.angle_beta   90.00
_cell.angle_gamma   90.00
#
_symmetry.space_group_name_H-M   'P 1'
#
loop_
_entity.id
_entity.type
_entity.pdbx_description
1 polymer ?
#
loop_
_entity_poly.entity_id
_entity_poly.type
_entity_poly.pdbx_seq_one_letter_code
_entity_poly.pdbx_strand_id
1 'polypeptide(L)'
;MVKQNNRTGGMQMQRALIMLLATFGPWYALGQELPELASPSSASGNPTTARFFGGASADNGETYGSSFDFNTPLDISGSIQVEQAHINTVGNLYIVVLLGEDYLYRDSEGNYQAWNLELSTLQAASPDKTLASVEPLTIVDDVPLGPAGAAGLTLSIFFAYDTSAVPGELFFSGAPVTVAIGTEPPAEPASLTLYNASISAPIVQSRCVSCHVSGGASGNTRLVFVRSSVDNYMTLNYNEMVDFIRNVPSGASLILSKPQGIGHGGGVQLASGSTELANLTDFVEAVQSE
;
A
#
# COMPACT_ATOMS: atom_id res chain seq x y z
N MET A 1 89.76 54.65 -0.88
CA MET A 1 89.71 53.59 0.14
C MET A 1 88.30 53.53 0.71
N VAL A 2 87.50 52.47 0.74
CA VAL A 2 87.41 51.14 0.10
C VAL A 2 85.89 50.82 0.11
N LYS A 3 85.36 50.23 -0.98
CA LYS A 3 83.97 49.74 -1.15
C LYS A 3 83.72 48.43 -0.38
N GLN A 4 82.49 48.17 0.09
CA GLN A 4 81.89 46.83 0.26
C GLN A 4 80.36 46.95 0.03
N ASN A 5 79.69 46.45 -1.03
CA ASN A 5 79.48 45.12 -1.64
C ASN A 5 78.55 44.13 -0.87
N ASN A 6 77.26 44.17 -1.23
CA ASN A 6 76.31 43.12 -1.67
C ASN A 6 76.37 41.65 -1.17
N ARG A 7 75.15 41.13 -0.87
CA ARG A 7 74.60 39.73 -0.99
C ARG A 7 75.20 38.67 -0.04
N THR A 8 74.52 37.65 0.51
CA THR A 8 73.32 36.81 0.23
C THR A 8 72.96 36.11 1.57
N GLY A 9 71.70 35.90 1.98
CA GLY A 9 70.85 34.74 1.63
C GLY A 9 70.56 33.87 2.89
N GLY A 10 69.31 33.46 3.12
CA GLY A 10 68.99 32.48 4.19
C GLY A 10 67.61 32.58 4.86
N MET A 11 66.56 32.39 4.06
CA MET A 11 65.18 31.90 4.35
C MET A 11 64.70 31.73 5.81
N GLN A 12 63.68 32.52 6.17
CA GLN A 12 62.72 32.27 7.25
C GLN A 12 61.61 31.30 6.77
N MET A 13 61.10 30.45 7.65
CA MET A 13 59.83 29.74 7.42
C MET A 13 58.92 29.93 8.63
N GLN A 14 57.90 30.77 8.45
CA GLN A 14 56.83 31.05 9.40
C GLN A 14 55.77 29.95 9.36
N ARG A 15 55.20 29.68 10.54
CA ARG A 15 54.10 28.77 10.82
C ARG A 15 52.80 29.26 10.16
N ALA A 16 52.17 28.42 9.33
CA ALA A 16 50.84 28.66 8.78
C ALA A 16 49.75 28.07 9.70
N LEU A 17 48.77 28.90 10.03
CA LEU A 17 47.53 28.58 10.73
C LEU A 17 46.51 28.12 9.67
N ILE A 18 46.09 26.85 9.71
CA ILE A 18 45.07 26.30 8.79
C ILE A 18 43.69 26.59 9.38
N MET A 19 42.91 27.45 8.70
CA MET A 19 41.47 27.56 8.90
C MET A 19 40.78 26.36 8.24
N LEU A 20 40.09 25.54 9.03
CA LEU A 20 39.21 24.49 8.52
C LEU A 20 37.82 25.11 8.25
N LEU A 21 37.52 25.41 6.98
CA LEU A 21 36.16 25.72 6.54
C LEU A 21 35.34 24.43 6.58
N ALA A 22 34.37 24.34 7.50
CA ALA A 22 33.30 23.35 7.43
C ALA A 22 32.26 23.82 6.40
N THR A 23 32.36 23.36 5.16
CA THR A 23 31.28 23.48 4.19
C THR A 23 30.25 22.39 4.48
N PHE A 24 29.14 22.77 5.12
CA PHE A 24 27.92 21.96 5.14
C PHE A 24 27.46 21.80 3.69
N GLY A 25 27.57 20.58 3.15
CA GLY A 25 26.96 20.21 1.89
C GLY A 25 25.42 20.27 1.98
N PRO A 26 24.71 20.30 0.84
CA PRO A 26 23.26 20.39 0.84
C PRO A 26 22.68 19.16 1.55
N TRP A 27 21.86 19.41 2.58
CA TRP A 27 20.96 18.40 3.14
C TRP A 27 20.01 17.95 2.05
N TYR A 28 20.30 16.80 1.43
CA TYR A 28 19.27 15.97 0.87
C TYR A 28 18.46 15.45 2.08
N ALA A 29 17.14 15.60 2.04
CA ALA A 29 16.28 14.97 3.02
C ALA A 29 16.61 13.46 3.01
N LEU A 30 17.13 12.98 4.13
CA LEU A 30 17.33 11.56 4.35
C LEU A 30 15.96 11.03 4.73
N GLY A 31 15.41 10.09 3.95
CA GLY A 31 14.41 9.17 4.49
C GLY A 31 14.91 8.62 5.82
N GLN A 32 14.00 8.28 6.74
CA GLN A 32 14.41 7.83 8.06
C GLN A 32 15.37 6.64 7.96
N GLU A 33 16.31 6.54 8.90
CA GLU A 33 17.14 5.34 9.04
C GLU A 33 16.22 4.14 9.33
N LEU A 34 16.46 3.01 8.66
CA LEU A 34 15.66 1.80 8.85
C LEU A 34 15.58 1.43 10.34
N PRO A 35 14.39 1.10 10.88
CA PRO A 35 14.25 0.71 12.28
C PRO A 35 15.10 -0.52 12.60
N GLU A 36 15.82 -0.47 13.72
CA GLU A 36 16.57 -1.64 14.22
C GLU A 36 15.62 -2.69 14.82
N LEU A 37 15.83 -3.95 14.41
CA LEU A 37 15.11 -5.11 14.92
C LEU A 37 15.82 -5.63 16.17
N ALA A 38 15.04 -5.79 17.24
CA ALA A 38 15.57 -6.19 18.53
C ALA A 38 16.06 -7.64 18.57
N SER A 39 16.90 -7.92 19.57
CA SER A 39 17.29 -9.26 19.99
C SER A 39 17.95 -10.11 18.89
N PRO A 40 19.02 -9.64 18.22
CA PRO A 40 19.77 -10.48 17.28
C PRO A 40 20.23 -11.76 17.99
N SER A 41 20.13 -12.90 17.28
CA SER A 41 20.44 -14.21 17.84
C SER A 41 21.19 -15.08 16.84
N SER A 42 21.81 -16.14 17.34
CA SER A 42 22.36 -17.23 16.53
C SER A 42 21.55 -18.51 16.75
N ALA A 43 21.59 -19.45 15.80
CA ALA A 43 20.86 -20.72 15.87
C ALA A 43 21.32 -21.62 17.03
N SER A 44 22.60 -21.52 17.42
CA SER A 44 23.14 -22.19 18.61
C SER A 44 22.90 -21.45 19.92
N GLY A 45 22.30 -20.25 19.88
CA GLY A 45 22.08 -19.40 21.05
C GLY A 45 23.32 -18.67 21.54
N ASN A 46 24.40 -18.67 20.76
CA ASN A 46 25.59 -17.87 21.04
C ASN A 46 25.29 -16.38 20.82
N PRO A 47 25.93 -15.48 21.59
CA PRO A 47 25.77 -14.05 21.36
C PRO A 47 26.37 -13.66 20.00
N THR A 48 25.74 -12.69 19.34
CA THR A 48 26.26 -12.08 18.10
C THR A 48 26.27 -10.56 18.22
N THR A 49 27.19 -9.93 17.52
CA THR A 49 27.23 -8.47 17.37
C THR A 49 26.60 -7.98 16.07
N ALA A 50 26.06 -8.91 15.25
CA ALA A 50 25.27 -8.55 14.09
C ALA A 50 24.03 -7.76 14.48
N ARG A 51 23.65 -6.80 13.64
CA ARG A 51 22.43 -5.99 13.83
C ARG A 51 21.58 -6.08 12.58
N PHE A 52 20.27 -6.02 12.77
CA PHE A 52 19.30 -6.19 11.70
C PHE A 52 18.37 -5.00 11.70
N PHE A 53 18.00 -4.52 10.53
CA PHE A 53 17.13 -3.37 10.36
C PHE A 53 16.07 -3.69 9.32
N GLY A 54 14.88 -3.13 9.48
CA GLY A 54 13.84 -3.30 8.47
C GLY A 54 12.59 -2.49 8.75
N GLY A 55 11.86 -2.20 7.69
CA GLY A 55 10.62 -1.45 7.77
C GLY A 55 9.83 -1.53 6.47
N ALA A 56 8.53 -1.29 6.60
CA ALA A 56 7.62 -1.12 5.47
C ALA A 56 7.24 0.35 5.34
N SER A 57 7.17 0.84 4.11
CA SER A 57 6.95 2.23 3.78
C SER A 57 5.96 2.34 2.63
N ALA A 58 5.09 3.35 2.69
CA ALA A 58 4.23 3.77 1.58
C ALA A 58 4.71 5.08 0.91
N ASP A 59 5.85 5.62 1.35
CA ASP A 59 6.36 6.93 0.96
C ASP A 59 7.87 6.89 0.61
N ASN A 60 8.34 5.79 0.01
CA ASN A 60 9.73 5.56 -0.41
C ASN A 60 10.79 5.68 0.71
N GLY A 61 10.42 5.33 1.94
CA GLY A 61 11.32 5.27 3.09
C GLY A 61 11.40 6.57 3.89
N GLU A 62 10.51 7.54 3.64
CA GLU A 62 10.40 8.74 4.47
C GLU A 62 9.84 8.40 5.85
N THR A 63 8.87 7.48 5.92
CA THR A 63 8.31 6.95 7.17
C THR A 63 8.14 5.43 7.14
N TYR A 64 8.19 4.81 8.32
CA TYR A 64 7.97 3.38 8.48
C TYR A 64 6.73 3.10 9.30
N GLY A 65 5.88 2.21 8.78
CA GLY A 65 4.62 1.81 9.38
C GLY A 65 4.52 0.30 9.56
N SER A 66 3.54 -0.12 10.36
CA SER A 66 3.24 -1.53 10.64
C SER A 66 1.83 -1.94 10.19
N SER A 67 1.07 -1.03 9.57
CA SER A 67 -0.30 -1.28 9.08
C SER A 67 -0.59 -0.41 7.88
N PHE A 68 -1.13 -0.99 6.81
CA PHE A 68 -1.40 -0.29 5.55
C PHE A 68 -2.73 -0.76 4.94
N ASP A 69 -3.35 0.11 4.14
CA ASP A 69 -4.62 -0.20 3.49
C ASP A 69 -4.43 -1.20 2.33
N PHE A 70 -5.52 -1.89 1.98
CA PHE A 70 -5.54 -2.97 0.98
C PHE A 70 -4.85 -2.60 -0.35
N ASN A 71 -5.09 -1.39 -0.87
CA ASN A 71 -4.58 -0.96 -2.18
C ASN A 71 -3.26 -0.16 -2.10
N THR A 72 -2.69 0.06 -0.92
CA THR A 72 -1.48 0.88 -0.77
C THR A 72 -0.26 0.12 -1.31
N PRO A 73 0.44 0.64 -2.34
CA PRO A 73 1.72 0.08 -2.76
C PRO A 73 2.77 0.29 -1.66
N LEU A 74 3.56 -0.74 -1.38
CA LEU A 74 4.55 -0.73 -0.31
C LEU A 74 5.94 -1.11 -0.79
N ASP A 75 6.92 -0.39 -0.25
CA ASP A 75 8.32 -0.80 -0.22
C ASP A 75 8.59 -1.47 1.12
N ILE A 76 9.11 -2.69 1.09
CA ILE A 76 9.59 -3.36 2.29
C ILE A 76 11.07 -3.65 2.11
N SER A 77 11.87 -3.01 2.97
CA SER A 77 13.32 -3.03 2.91
C SER A 77 13.91 -3.49 4.23
N GLY A 78 15.09 -4.09 4.15
CA GLY A 78 15.87 -4.51 5.30
C GLY A 78 17.35 -4.24 5.09
N SER A 79 18.12 -4.33 6.17
CA SER A 79 19.56 -4.40 6.08
C SER A 79 20.16 -5.22 7.21
N ILE A 80 21.31 -5.83 6.95
CA ILE A 80 22.09 -6.57 7.93
C ILE A 80 23.42 -5.85 8.11
N GLN A 81 23.69 -5.38 9.33
CA GLN A 81 25.04 -4.99 9.72
C GLN A 81 25.77 -6.24 10.18
N VAL A 82 26.67 -6.73 9.34
CA VAL A 82 27.41 -7.98 9.56
C VAL A 82 28.42 -7.81 10.68
N GLU A 83 28.53 -8.82 11.54
CA GLU A 83 29.54 -8.90 12.59
C GLU A 83 30.96 -8.72 12.02
N GLN A 84 31.78 -7.88 12.67
CA GLN A 84 33.09 -7.46 12.14
C GLN A 84 34.00 -8.64 11.78
N ALA A 85 33.96 -9.73 12.55
CA ALA A 85 34.77 -10.93 12.30
C ALA A 85 34.33 -11.71 11.04
N HIS A 86 33.12 -11.46 10.51
CA HIS A 86 32.55 -12.17 9.36
C HIS A 86 32.67 -11.36 8.06
N ILE A 87 33.10 -10.10 8.11
CA ILE A 87 33.27 -9.26 6.91
C ILE A 87 34.41 -9.81 6.04
N ASN A 88 34.25 -9.76 4.71
CA ASN A 88 35.15 -10.32 3.71
C ASN A 88 35.25 -11.86 3.72
N THR A 89 34.28 -12.53 4.33
CA THR A 89 34.13 -13.99 4.26
C THR A 89 33.03 -14.34 3.27
N VAL A 90 33.04 -15.56 2.73
CA VAL A 90 31.94 -16.06 1.89
C VAL A 90 30.76 -16.42 2.81
N GLY A 91 29.55 -16.01 2.44
CA GLY A 91 28.33 -16.31 3.17
C GLY A 91 27.07 -16.09 2.33
N ASN A 92 25.93 -16.38 2.94
CA ASN A 92 24.62 -16.32 2.30
C ASN A 92 23.69 -15.39 3.09
N LEU A 93 22.75 -14.72 2.41
CA LEU A 93 21.68 -13.93 3.04
C LEU A 93 20.32 -14.58 2.82
N TYR A 94 19.48 -14.57 3.84
CA TYR A 94 18.17 -15.22 3.88
C TYR A 94 17.09 -14.23 4.26
N ILE A 95 15.93 -14.39 3.63
CA ILE A 95 14.68 -13.68 3.96
C ILE A 95 13.61 -14.73 4.17
N VAL A 96 12.99 -14.73 5.35
CA VAL A 96 11.87 -15.60 5.69
C VAL A 96 10.65 -14.74 6.00
N VAL A 97 9.51 -15.08 5.43
CA VAL A 97 8.23 -14.38 5.63
C VAL A 97 7.22 -15.37 6.17
N LEU A 98 6.67 -15.10 7.34
CA LEU A 98 5.44 -15.73 7.79
C LEU A 98 4.28 -14.86 7.30
N LEU A 99 3.46 -15.42 6.41
CA LEU A 99 2.27 -14.78 5.86
C LEU A 99 1.05 -15.59 6.29
N GLY A 100 0.31 -15.09 7.30
CA GLY A 100 -0.74 -15.88 7.93
C GLY A 100 -0.15 -17.10 8.65
N GLU A 101 -0.43 -18.31 8.15
CA GLU A 101 0.12 -19.57 8.67
C GLU A 101 1.27 -20.14 7.83
N ASP A 102 1.51 -19.56 6.64
CA ASP A 102 2.50 -20.07 5.69
C ASP A 102 3.87 -19.44 5.92
N TYR A 103 4.89 -20.29 6.08
CA TYR A 103 6.28 -19.86 6.08
C TYR A 103 6.82 -19.90 4.66
N LEU A 104 7.38 -18.78 4.21
CA LEU A 104 7.97 -18.61 2.89
C LEU A 104 9.44 -18.22 3.05
N TYR A 105 10.31 -18.69 2.16
CA TYR A 105 11.64 -18.11 1.98
C TYR A 105 11.74 -17.45 0.61
N ARG A 106 12.57 -16.41 0.49
CA ARG A 106 12.90 -15.81 -0.81
C ARG A 106 14.09 -16.52 -1.43
N ASP A 107 13.93 -17.07 -2.61
CA ASP A 107 15.02 -17.68 -3.38
C ASP A 107 15.92 -16.63 -4.05
N SER A 108 16.99 -17.09 -4.71
CA SER A 108 17.96 -16.22 -5.38
C SER A 108 17.42 -15.52 -6.64
N GLU A 109 16.30 -16.00 -7.19
CA GLU A 109 15.60 -15.37 -8.31
C GLU A 109 14.61 -14.30 -7.82
N GLY A 110 14.35 -14.27 -6.52
CA GLY A 110 13.50 -13.32 -5.84
C GLY A 110 12.06 -13.78 -5.66
N ASN A 111 11.76 -15.05 -5.95
CA ASN A 111 10.44 -15.62 -5.72
C ASN A 111 10.30 -16.10 -4.28
N TYR A 112 9.07 -16.09 -3.77
CA TYR A 112 8.75 -16.64 -2.45
C TYR A 112 8.27 -18.08 -2.59
N GLN A 113 8.96 -19.00 -1.92
CA GLN A 113 8.69 -20.43 -1.93
C GLN A 113 8.23 -20.89 -0.55
N ALA A 114 7.26 -21.81 -0.49
CA ALA A 114 6.85 -22.42 0.77
C ALA A 114 8.01 -23.16 1.44
N TRP A 115 8.20 -22.92 2.74
CA TRP A 115 9.23 -23.52 3.56
C TRP A 115 8.63 -24.50 4.55
N ASN A 116 9.19 -25.71 4.61
CA ASN A 116 8.77 -26.75 5.54
C ASN A 116 9.39 -26.63 6.94
N LEU A 117 10.05 -25.50 7.25
CA LEU A 117 10.78 -25.23 8.50
C LEU A 117 12.02 -26.11 8.75
N GLU A 118 12.40 -26.95 7.79
CA GLU A 118 13.64 -27.70 7.89
C GLU A 118 14.80 -26.80 7.45
N LEU A 119 15.77 -26.55 8.35
CA LEU A 119 16.88 -25.63 8.03
C LEU A 119 17.72 -26.09 6.83
N SER A 120 17.80 -27.41 6.59
CA SER A 120 18.51 -28.00 5.44
C SER A 120 17.88 -27.65 4.08
N THR A 121 16.60 -27.27 4.07
CA THR A 121 15.83 -26.93 2.84
C THR A 121 15.75 -25.43 2.61
N LEU A 122 16.16 -24.61 3.58
CA LEU A 122 16.15 -23.16 3.47
C LEU A 122 17.17 -22.69 2.43
N GLN A 123 16.71 -21.97 1.41
CA GLN A 123 17.57 -21.40 0.39
C GLN A 123 17.82 -19.91 0.61
N ALA A 124 18.98 -19.46 0.17
CA ALA A 124 19.39 -18.07 0.31
C ALA A 124 18.77 -17.17 -0.76
N ALA A 125 18.36 -15.98 -0.35
CA ALA A 125 17.99 -14.90 -1.25
C ALA A 125 19.21 -14.31 -1.97
N SER A 126 20.41 -14.45 -1.38
CA SER A 126 21.68 -14.06 -1.98
C SER A 126 22.77 -15.07 -1.61
N PRO A 127 22.97 -16.11 -2.44
CA PRO A 127 23.94 -17.15 -2.15
C PRO A 127 25.39 -16.74 -2.49
N ASP A 128 26.36 -17.39 -1.82
CA ASP A 128 27.79 -17.42 -2.15
C ASP A 128 28.45 -16.05 -2.39
N LYS A 129 28.04 -15.03 -1.61
CA LYS A 129 28.60 -13.68 -1.73
C LYS A 129 29.72 -13.44 -0.73
N THR A 130 30.58 -12.47 -1.04
CA THR A 130 31.51 -11.91 -0.04
C THR A 130 30.76 -10.90 0.83
N LEU A 131 30.71 -11.16 2.14
CA LEU A 131 29.95 -10.32 3.06
C LEU A 131 30.60 -8.94 3.25
N ALA A 132 29.83 -7.88 2.98
CA ALA A 132 30.17 -6.50 3.28
C ALA A 132 29.84 -6.16 4.74
N SER A 133 30.23 -4.96 5.20
CA SER A 133 29.89 -4.47 6.54
C SER A 133 28.39 -4.20 6.72
N VAL A 134 27.70 -3.83 5.63
CA VAL A 134 26.26 -3.59 5.58
C VAL A 134 25.72 -4.27 4.33
N GLU A 135 24.69 -5.08 4.50
CA GLU A 135 24.05 -5.83 3.44
C GLU A 135 22.59 -5.40 3.27
N PRO A 136 22.23 -4.69 2.18
CA PRO A 136 20.85 -4.31 1.94
C PRO A 136 20.01 -5.50 1.46
N LEU A 137 18.73 -5.48 1.83
CA LEU A 137 17.73 -6.48 1.45
C LEU A 137 16.49 -5.77 0.90
N THR A 138 16.01 -6.23 -0.24
CA THR A 138 14.72 -5.81 -0.81
C THR A 138 13.74 -6.97 -0.72
N ILE A 139 12.63 -6.75 -0.04
CA ILE A 139 11.62 -7.78 0.24
C ILE A 139 10.45 -7.57 -0.72
N VAL A 140 9.98 -6.33 -0.83
CA VAL A 140 8.90 -5.87 -1.72
C VAL A 140 9.27 -4.48 -2.24
N ASP A 141 8.94 -4.20 -3.49
CA ASP A 141 9.24 -2.93 -4.18
C ASP A 141 7.98 -2.46 -4.92
N ASP A 142 7.37 -1.38 -4.42
CA ASP A 142 6.15 -0.75 -4.95
C ASP A 142 4.98 -1.73 -5.22
N VAL A 143 4.69 -2.66 -4.30
CA VAL A 143 3.62 -3.66 -4.49
C VAL A 143 2.43 -3.41 -3.57
N PRO A 144 1.19 -3.34 -4.09
CA PRO A 144 -0.02 -3.37 -3.27
C PRO A 144 -0.29 -4.80 -2.79
N LEU A 145 0.11 -5.09 -1.55
CA LEU A 145 0.07 -6.46 -1.02
C LEU A 145 -1.34 -7.03 -0.83
N GLY A 146 -2.37 -6.19 -0.67
CA GLY A 146 -3.76 -6.65 -0.57
C GLY A 146 -4.21 -7.42 -1.83
N PRO A 147 -4.24 -6.78 -3.01
CA PRO A 147 -4.47 -7.44 -4.30
C PRO A 147 -3.48 -8.58 -4.62
N ALA A 148 -2.27 -8.56 -4.05
CA ALA A 148 -1.29 -9.63 -4.21
C ALA A 148 -1.59 -10.88 -3.36
N GLY A 149 -2.71 -10.90 -2.62
CA GLY A 149 -3.17 -12.06 -1.84
C GLY A 149 -2.90 -11.97 -0.35
N ALA A 150 -2.38 -10.85 0.16
CA ALA A 150 -2.15 -10.64 1.59
C ALA A 150 -3.30 -9.90 2.30
N ALA A 151 -4.46 -9.74 1.65
CA ALA A 151 -5.60 -9.01 2.20
C ALA A 151 -6.04 -9.55 3.57
N GLY A 152 -6.10 -8.67 4.57
CA GLY A 152 -6.47 -9.03 5.95
C GLY A 152 -5.42 -9.87 6.69
N LEU A 153 -4.25 -10.13 6.10
CA LEU A 153 -3.17 -10.90 6.72
C LEU A 153 -2.14 -9.97 7.38
N THR A 154 -1.34 -10.57 8.26
CA THR A 154 -0.15 -9.94 8.83
C THR A 154 1.08 -10.70 8.36
N LEU A 155 2.06 -9.96 7.83
CA LEU A 155 3.38 -10.47 7.49
C LEU A 155 4.31 -10.30 8.69
N SER A 156 5.10 -11.33 8.99
CA SER A 156 6.25 -11.24 9.88
C SER A 156 7.51 -11.66 9.13
N ILE A 157 8.42 -10.72 8.93
CA ILE A 157 9.59 -10.90 8.08
C ILE A 157 10.85 -10.96 8.93
N PHE A 158 11.64 -12.01 8.75
CA PHE A 158 12.89 -12.27 9.43
C PHE A 158 14.05 -12.25 8.43
N PHE A 159 15.18 -11.74 8.88
CA PHE A 159 16.42 -11.70 8.12
C PHE A 159 17.45 -12.59 8.79
N ALA A 160 18.25 -13.28 7.99
CA ALA A 160 19.35 -14.06 8.50
C ALA A 160 20.55 -14.07 7.55
N TYR A 161 21.72 -14.45 8.06
CA TYR A 161 22.88 -14.75 7.25
C TYR A 161 23.69 -15.90 7.87
N ASP A 162 24.45 -16.58 7.03
CA ASP A 162 25.50 -17.52 7.44
C ASP A 162 26.86 -17.08 6.90
N THR A 163 27.92 -17.73 7.38
CA THR A 163 29.28 -17.44 6.94
C THR A 163 30.18 -18.67 7.05
N SER A 164 31.10 -18.79 6.09
CA SER A 164 32.21 -19.73 6.13
C SER A 164 33.18 -19.54 7.31
N ALA A 165 33.18 -18.37 7.98
CA ALA A 165 33.97 -18.16 9.20
C ALA A 165 33.41 -18.93 10.40
N VAL A 166 32.11 -19.23 10.40
CA VAL A 166 31.44 -20.00 11.46
C VAL A 166 30.54 -21.06 10.80
N PRO A 167 31.11 -22.14 10.24
CA PRO A 167 30.35 -23.12 9.49
C PRO A 167 29.20 -23.75 10.30
N GLY A 168 28.01 -23.80 9.71
CA GLY A 168 26.82 -24.39 10.33
C GLY A 168 26.06 -23.46 11.29
N GLU A 169 26.51 -22.22 11.46
CA GLU A 169 25.83 -21.22 12.27
C GLU A 169 24.99 -20.27 11.41
N LEU A 170 23.77 -19.97 11.87
CA LEU A 170 22.89 -18.98 11.27
C LEU A 170 22.69 -17.83 12.26
N PHE A 171 22.88 -16.59 11.83
CA PHE A 171 22.66 -15.37 12.59
C PHE A 171 21.41 -14.68 12.07
N PHE A 172 20.48 -14.30 12.94
CA PHE A 172 19.16 -13.82 12.51
C PHE A 172 18.57 -12.75 13.43
N SER A 173 17.62 -11.99 12.88
CA SER A 173 16.80 -11.02 13.62
C SER A 173 15.86 -11.75 14.58
N GLY A 174 15.96 -11.50 15.89
CA GLY A 174 15.04 -12.14 16.87
C GLY A 174 13.64 -11.54 16.89
N ALA A 175 13.48 -10.30 16.45
CA ALA A 175 12.19 -9.67 16.18
C ALA A 175 11.97 -9.49 14.67
N PRO A 176 10.74 -9.69 14.16
CA PRO A 176 10.44 -9.48 12.73
C PRO A 176 10.13 -8.02 12.40
N VAL A 177 10.18 -7.69 11.11
CA VAL A 177 9.36 -6.60 10.56
C VAL A 177 7.91 -7.10 10.49
N THR A 178 6.99 -6.41 11.17
CA THR A 178 5.56 -6.76 11.16
C THR A 178 4.76 -5.78 10.31
N VAL A 179 3.97 -6.31 9.37
CA VAL A 179 3.16 -5.51 8.45
C VAL A 179 1.75 -6.09 8.37
N ALA A 180 0.75 -5.38 8.89
CA ALA A 180 -0.65 -5.73 8.73
C ALA A 180 -1.23 -5.08 7.46
N ILE A 181 -1.97 -5.87 6.68
CA ILE A 181 -2.62 -5.40 5.45
C ILE A 181 -4.13 -5.37 5.67
N GLY A 182 -4.75 -4.25 5.31
CA GLY A 182 -6.20 -4.08 5.37
C GLY A 182 -6.96 -5.17 4.60
N THR A 183 -8.20 -5.43 5.03
CA THR A 183 -9.10 -6.32 4.28
C THR A 183 -9.51 -5.66 2.96
N GLU A 184 -9.88 -6.48 1.98
CA GLU A 184 -10.53 -5.99 0.77
C GLU A 184 -11.72 -5.10 1.15
N PRO A 185 -11.79 -3.85 0.64
CA PRO A 185 -12.96 -3.02 0.82
C PRO A 185 -14.21 -3.77 0.34
N PRO A 186 -15.39 -3.57 0.93
CA PRO A 186 -16.61 -4.12 0.38
C PRO A 186 -16.71 -3.76 -1.10
N ALA A 187 -17.03 -4.74 -1.94
CA ALA A 187 -17.29 -4.47 -3.35
C ALA A 187 -18.41 -3.43 -3.45
N GLU A 188 -18.17 -2.36 -4.22
CA GLU A 188 -19.20 -1.39 -4.55
C GLU A 188 -20.42 -2.12 -5.14
N PRO A 189 -21.65 -1.89 -4.63
CA PRO A 189 -22.83 -2.56 -5.13
C PRO A 189 -22.97 -2.35 -6.64
N ALA A 190 -23.31 -3.41 -7.38
CA ALA A 190 -23.53 -3.33 -8.82
C ALA A 190 -24.62 -2.30 -9.16
N SER A 191 -25.64 -2.19 -8.29
CA SER A 191 -26.70 -1.19 -8.38
C SER A 191 -26.17 0.24 -8.28
N LEU A 192 -25.20 0.53 -7.40
CA LEU A 192 -24.61 1.87 -7.30
C LEU A 192 -23.79 2.23 -8.55
N THR A 193 -23.06 1.25 -9.11
CA THR A 193 -22.33 1.42 -10.36
C THR A 193 -23.28 1.77 -11.51
N LEU A 194 -24.36 1.00 -11.69
CA LEU A 194 -25.40 1.26 -12.68
C LEU A 194 -26.07 2.62 -12.43
N TYR A 195 -26.38 2.93 -11.18
CA TYR A 195 -27.02 4.19 -10.82
C TYR A 195 -26.19 5.40 -11.25
N ASN A 196 -24.91 5.39 -10.93
CA ASN A 196 -23.98 6.47 -11.27
C ASN A 196 -23.78 6.60 -12.78
N ALA A 197 -23.69 5.48 -13.50
CA ALA A 197 -23.40 5.45 -14.93
C ALA A 197 -24.60 5.82 -15.80
N SER A 198 -25.81 5.35 -15.46
CA SER A 198 -26.94 5.35 -16.41
C SER A 198 -28.29 5.82 -15.84
N ILE A 199 -28.43 5.99 -14.53
CA ILE A 199 -29.70 6.36 -13.89
C ILE A 199 -29.71 7.82 -13.43
N SER A 200 -28.69 8.25 -12.67
CA SER A 200 -28.68 9.54 -11.97
C SER A 200 -28.89 10.72 -12.93
N ALA A 201 -27.98 10.95 -13.88
CA ALA A 201 -28.11 12.03 -14.83
C ALA A 201 -29.17 11.76 -15.93
N PRO A 202 -29.17 10.59 -16.61
CA PRO A 202 -30.03 10.38 -17.78
C PRO A 202 -31.51 10.18 -17.47
N ILE A 203 -31.87 9.76 -16.24
CA ILE A 203 -33.24 9.45 -15.84
C ILE A 203 -33.71 10.33 -14.68
N VAL A 204 -33.00 10.27 -13.53
CA VAL A 204 -33.48 10.94 -12.31
C VAL A 204 -33.43 12.45 -12.46
N GLN A 205 -32.27 13.01 -12.81
CA GLN A 205 -32.08 14.47 -12.91
C GLN A 205 -32.76 15.08 -14.13
N SER A 206 -32.84 14.34 -15.24
CA SER A 206 -33.42 14.85 -16.49
C SER A 206 -34.95 14.80 -16.53
N ARG A 207 -35.57 13.82 -15.84
CA ARG A 207 -37.00 13.52 -15.95
C ARG A 207 -37.68 13.47 -14.59
N CYS A 208 -37.25 12.57 -13.71
CA CYS A 208 -38.01 12.24 -12.50
C CYS A 208 -38.07 13.40 -11.50
N VAL A 209 -36.94 14.06 -11.23
CA VAL A 209 -36.83 15.17 -10.25
C VAL A 209 -37.66 16.40 -10.63
N SER A 210 -38.13 16.51 -11.89
CA SER A 210 -39.00 17.61 -12.31
C SER A 210 -40.34 17.62 -11.57
N CYS A 211 -40.86 16.44 -11.22
CA CYS A 211 -42.11 16.26 -10.48
C CYS A 211 -41.88 15.69 -9.08
N HIS A 212 -40.94 14.75 -8.95
CA HIS A 212 -40.59 14.07 -7.70
C HIS A 212 -39.50 14.85 -6.97
N VAL A 213 -39.86 16.05 -6.50
CA VAL A 213 -39.01 16.92 -5.69
C VAL A 213 -39.88 17.61 -4.65
N SER A 214 -39.31 18.01 -3.51
CA SER A 214 -40.05 18.77 -2.49
C SER A 214 -40.74 20.01 -3.09
N GLY A 215 -42.04 20.14 -2.84
CA GLY A 215 -42.90 21.18 -3.42
C GLY A 215 -43.31 20.97 -4.90
N GLY A 216 -42.84 19.90 -5.55
CA GLY A 216 -43.24 19.52 -6.91
C GLY A 216 -44.58 18.78 -6.96
N ALA A 217 -45.09 18.53 -8.17
CA ALA A 217 -46.38 17.86 -8.40
C ALA A 217 -46.49 16.47 -7.74
N SER A 218 -45.36 15.77 -7.61
CA SER A 218 -45.25 14.46 -6.95
C SER A 218 -44.43 14.53 -5.64
N GLY A 219 -44.21 15.74 -5.09
CA GLY A 219 -43.40 15.94 -3.89
C GLY A 219 -43.97 15.36 -2.60
N ASN A 220 -45.22 14.91 -2.62
CA ASN A 220 -45.89 14.24 -1.49
C ASN A 220 -45.94 12.71 -1.64
N THR A 221 -45.27 12.16 -2.67
CA THR A 221 -45.21 10.72 -2.88
C THR A 221 -44.09 10.09 -2.05
N ARG A 222 -43.99 8.75 -2.05
CA ARG A 222 -42.94 7.99 -1.34
C ARG A 222 -41.59 7.95 -2.08
N LEU A 223 -41.45 8.71 -3.15
CA LEU A 223 -40.22 8.79 -3.94
C LEU A 223 -39.97 10.26 -4.24
N VAL A 224 -39.07 10.90 -3.51
CA VAL A 224 -38.80 12.34 -3.62
C VAL A 224 -37.30 12.57 -3.73
N PHE A 225 -36.88 13.12 -4.86
CA PHE A 225 -35.47 13.36 -5.18
C PHE A 225 -35.03 14.78 -4.83
N VAL A 226 -33.71 14.95 -4.68
CA VAL A 226 -33.02 16.23 -4.65
C VAL A 226 -32.36 16.53 -6.02
N ARG A 227 -32.22 17.82 -6.33
CA ARG A 227 -31.56 18.27 -7.57
C ARG A 227 -30.04 18.23 -7.44
N SER A 228 -29.35 18.23 -8.57
CA SER A 228 -27.87 18.24 -8.65
C SER A 228 -27.19 19.43 -8.00
N SER A 229 -27.94 20.49 -7.66
CA SER A 229 -27.46 21.63 -6.87
C SER A 229 -27.31 21.34 -5.38
N VAL A 230 -27.76 20.18 -4.90
CA VAL A 230 -27.63 19.74 -3.51
C VAL A 230 -26.37 18.87 -3.39
N ASP A 231 -25.54 19.14 -2.40
CA ASP A 231 -24.37 18.30 -2.11
C ASP A 231 -24.82 16.85 -1.87
N ASN A 232 -24.03 15.89 -2.37
CA ASN A 232 -24.33 14.45 -2.28
C ASN A 232 -25.66 14.01 -2.91
N TYR A 233 -26.22 14.78 -3.86
CA TYR A 233 -27.50 14.43 -4.52
C TYR A 233 -27.50 13.02 -5.12
N MET A 234 -26.36 12.53 -5.63
CA MET A 234 -26.26 11.20 -6.22
C MET A 234 -26.56 10.13 -5.17
N THR A 235 -25.86 10.16 -4.04
CA THR A 235 -26.06 9.22 -2.93
C THR A 235 -27.45 9.34 -2.32
N LEU A 236 -27.95 10.56 -2.10
CA LEU A 236 -29.29 10.78 -1.53
C LEU A 236 -30.37 10.16 -2.43
N ASN A 237 -30.31 10.39 -3.73
CA ASN A 237 -31.29 9.88 -4.68
C ASN A 237 -31.13 8.37 -4.95
N TYR A 238 -29.90 7.84 -4.91
CA TYR A 238 -29.65 6.40 -4.97
C TYR A 238 -30.34 5.69 -3.80
N ASN A 239 -30.10 6.17 -2.57
CA ASN A 239 -30.71 5.60 -1.36
C ASN A 239 -32.24 5.68 -1.43
N GLU A 240 -32.80 6.81 -1.87
CA GLU A 240 -34.24 6.97 -2.06
C GLU A 240 -34.83 5.94 -3.05
N MET A 241 -34.14 5.68 -4.18
CA MET A 241 -34.59 4.63 -5.13
C MET A 241 -34.49 3.23 -4.54
N VAL A 242 -33.37 2.91 -3.86
CA VAL A 242 -33.16 1.61 -3.21
C VAL A 242 -34.21 1.38 -2.13
N ASP A 243 -34.47 2.37 -1.28
CA ASP A 243 -35.48 2.31 -0.23
C ASP A 243 -36.88 2.15 -0.83
N PHE A 244 -37.20 2.85 -1.92
CA PHE A 244 -38.47 2.66 -2.61
C PHE A 244 -38.61 1.23 -3.15
N ILE A 245 -37.57 0.70 -3.80
CA ILE A 245 -37.59 -0.65 -4.39
C ILE A 245 -37.78 -1.72 -3.31
N ARG A 246 -37.06 -1.61 -2.19
CA ARG A 246 -37.04 -2.61 -1.12
C ARG A 246 -38.22 -2.51 -0.16
N ASN A 247 -38.64 -1.31 0.18
CA ASN A 247 -39.54 -1.08 1.33
C ASN A 247 -40.96 -0.67 0.94
N VAL A 248 -41.22 -0.26 -0.31
CA VAL A 248 -42.58 0.03 -0.78
C VAL A 248 -43.23 -1.25 -1.32
N PRO A 249 -44.48 -1.57 -0.95
CA PRO A 249 -45.20 -2.70 -1.55
C PRO A 249 -45.22 -2.61 -3.07
N SER A 250 -44.69 -3.64 -3.74
CA SER A 250 -44.49 -3.69 -5.19
C SER A 250 -43.59 -2.58 -5.75
N GLY A 251 -42.66 -2.06 -4.95
CA GLY A 251 -41.75 -0.95 -5.31
C GLY A 251 -41.00 -1.19 -6.61
N ALA A 252 -40.36 -2.35 -6.77
CA ALA A 252 -39.69 -2.76 -8.02
C ALA A 252 -40.62 -2.70 -9.25
N SER A 253 -41.83 -3.27 -9.16
CA SER A 253 -42.78 -3.25 -10.28
C SER A 253 -43.33 -1.83 -10.54
N LEU A 254 -43.53 -1.02 -9.50
CA LEU A 254 -44.03 0.35 -9.61
C LEU A 254 -43.00 1.27 -10.26
N ILE A 255 -41.72 1.19 -9.87
CA ILE A 255 -40.67 2.06 -10.41
C ILE A 255 -40.40 1.78 -11.89
N LEU A 256 -40.67 0.55 -12.37
CA LEU A 256 -40.59 0.19 -13.77
C LEU A 256 -41.85 0.57 -14.56
N SER A 257 -43.06 0.38 -13.99
CA SER A 257 -44.32 0.60 -14.72
C SER A 257 -44.78 2.06 -14.75
N LYS A 258 -44.58 2.82 -13.67
CA LYS A 258 -45.06 4.21 -13.57
C LYS A 258 -44.41 5.13 -14.60
N PRO A 259 -43.08 5.14 -14.82
CA PRO A 259 -42.46 6.01 -15.82
C PRO A 259 -42.93 5.71 -17.25
N GLN A 260 -43.50 4.53 -17.52
CA GLN A 260 -44.11 4.20 -18.82
C GLN A 260 -45.52 4.79 -18.99
N GLY A 261 -46.01 5.59 -18.05
CA GLY A 261 -47.36 6.19 -18.08
C GLY A 261 -48.47 5.28 -17.54
N ILE A 262 -48.14 4.09 -17.02
CA ILE A 262 -49.13 3.12 -16.55
C ILE A 262 -49.67 3.54 -15.18
N GLY A 263 -50.82 4.22 -15.18
CA GLY A 263 -51.42 4.79 -13.97
C GLY A 263 -50.53 5.87 -13.34
N HIS A 264 -49.78 6.61 -14.15
CA HIS A 264 -48.89 7.68 -13.73
C HIS A 264 -49.41 9.02 -14.27
N GLY A 265 -49.82 9.91 -13.37
CA GLY A 265 -50.45 11.19 -13.73
C GLY A 265 -49.57 12.13 -14.55
N GLY A 266 -48.25 11.94 -14.52
CA GLY A 266 -47.28 12.69 -15.34
C GLY A 266 -47.09 12.15 -16.76
N GLY A 267 -47.88 11.17 -17.19
CA GLY A 267 -47.76 10.56 -18.52
C GLY A 267 -46.48 9.72 -18.68
N VAL A 268 -46.13 9.47 -19.95
CA VAL A 268 -44.95 8.69 -20.34
C VAL A 268 -43.67 9.53 -20.15
N GLN A 269 -42.79 9.06 -19.28
CA GLN A 269 -41.46 9.63 -19.02
C GLN A 269 -40.35 8.79 -19.66
N LEU A 270 -40.51 7.46 -19.63
CA LEU A 270 -39.65 6.47 -20.28
C LEU A 270 -40.51 5.63 -21.22
N ALA A 271 -40.19 5.63 -22.51
CA ALA A 271 -40.95 4.87 -23.49
C ALA A 271 -40.67 3.37 -23.36
N SER A 272 -41.68 2.54 -23.64
CA SER A 272 -41.47 1.09 -23.74
C SER A 272 -40.44 0.78 -24.83
N GLY A 273 -39.45 -0.06 -24.50
CA GLY A 273 -38.34 -0.41 -25.38
C GLY A 273 -37.21 0.63 -25.49
N SER A 274 -37.23 1.70 -24.70
CA SER A 274 -36.12 2.68 -24.69
C SER A 274 -34.91 2.17 -23.91
N THR A 275 -33.72 2.67 -24.27
CA THR A 275 -32.48 2.37 -23.55
C THR A 275 -32.56 2.78 -22.08
N GLU A 276 -33.20 3.90 -21.76
CA GLU A 276 -33.38 4.34 -20.37
C GLU A 276 -34.26 3.39 -19.56
N LEU A 277 -35.32 2.84 -20.16
CA LEU A 277 -36.14 1.84 -19.47
C LEU A 277 -35.36 0.53 -19.26
N ALA A 278 -34.55 0.11 -20.24
CA ALA A 278 -33.66 -1.04 -20.08
C ALA A 278 -32.65 -0.82 -18.94
N ASN A 279 -31.95 0.33 -18.94
CA ASN A 279 -31.02 0.70 -17.87
C ASN A 279 -31.69 0.70 -16.49
N LEU A 280 -32.91 1.25 -16.39
CA LEU A 280 -33.68 1.25 -15.14
C LEU A 280 -34.06 -0.17 -14.71
N THR A 281 -34.33 -1.07 -15.67
CA THR A 281 -34.61 -2.49 -15.41
C THR A 281 -33.38 -3.18 -14.84
N ASP A 282 -32.21 -3.02 -15.49
CA ASP A 282 -30.94 -3.58 -15.02
C ASP A 282 -30.59 -3.09 -13.61
N PHE A 283 -30.81 -1.79 -13.34
CA PHE A 283 -30.63 -1.23 -12.00
C PHE A 283 -31.55 -1.88 -10.96
N VAL A 284 -32.84 -2.04 -11.26
CA VAL A 284 -33.79 -2.68 -10.33
C VAL A 284 -33.42 -4.14 -10.07
N GLU A 285 -33.01 -4.88 -11.11
CA GLU A 285 -32.54 -6.26 -10.98
C GLU A 285 -31.29 -6.34 -10.10
N ALA A 286 -30.33 -5.43 -10.29
CA ALA A 286 -29.14 -5.36 -9.44
C ALA A 286 -29.50 -5.11 -7.96
N VAL A 287 -30.39 -4.14 -7.68
CA VAL A 287 -30.86 -3.86 -6.30
C VAL A 287 -31.55 -5.08 -5.65
N GLN A 288 -32.24 -5.90 -6.44
CA GLN A 288 -32.93 -7.10 -5.93
C GLN A 288 -32.00 -8.30 -5.74
N SER A 289 -30.84 -8.30 -6.40
CA SER A 289 -29.82 -9.34 -6.26
C SER A 289 -28.84 -9.12 -5.09
N GLU A 290 -28.86 -7.91 -4.51
CA GLU A 290 -28.07 -7.46 -3.36
C GLU A 290 -28.85 -7.58 -2.04
#